data_AF-A0A8I0A849-F1
#
_entry.id   AF-A0A8I0A849-F1
#
_cell.length_a   1.000
_cell.length_b   1.000
_cell.length_c   1.000
_cell.angle_alpha   90.00
_cell.angle_beta   90.00
_cell.angle_gamma   90.00
#
_symmetry.space_group_name_H-M   'P 1'
#
loop_
_entity.id
_entity.type
_entity.pdbx_description
1 polymer ?
#
loop_
_entity_poly.entity_id
_entity_poly.type
_entity_poly.pdbx_seq_one_letter_code
_entity_poly.pdbx_strand_id
1 'polypeptide(L)' 'MTRTFTIEKGQKPTQEQLKEVMEAKKYPIVADEDAPELSPAMYKALKSCVIQRNRKKNA' A
#
# COMPACT_ATOMS: atom_id res chain seq x y z
N MET A 1 -3.91 14.23 -17.77
CA MET A 1 -3.12 15.17 -16.94
C MET A 1 -2.46 14.38 -15.82
N THR A 2 -1.24 13.89 -16.02
CA THR A 2 -0.48 13.21 -14.96
C THR A 2 0.12 14.25 -14.01
N ARG A 3 -0.27 14.24 -12.74
CA ARG A 3 0.32 15.12 -11.72
C ARG A 3 1.62 14.50 -11.22
N THR A 4 2.74 15.18 -11.46
CA THR A 4 4.05 14.73 -11.00
C THR A 4 4.29 15.30 -9.60
N PHE A 5 4.47 14.42 -8.61
CA PHE A 5 4.79 14.81 -7.23
C PHE A 5 6.28 14.56 -6.97
N THR A 6 6.99 15.57 -6.49
CA THR A 6 8.38 15.47 -6.03
C THR A 6 8.39 15.35 -4.51
N ILE A 7 9.02 14.29 -3.99
CA ILE A 7 9.14 14.06 -2.54
C ILE A 7 10.59 14.25 -2.13
N GLU A 8 10.82 15.08 -1.11
CA GLU A 8 12.14 15.32 -0.53
C GLU A 8 12.42 14.40 0.66
N LYS A 9 13.70 14.13 0.92
CA LYS A 9 14.11 13.29 2.05
C LYS A 9 13.75 13.96 3.38
N GLY A 10 12.90 13.31 4.17
CA GLY A 10 12.45 13.83 5.47
C GLY A 10 11.19 14.69 5.41
N GLN A 11 10.59 14.86 4.22
CA GLN A 11 9.32 15.55 4.06
C GLN A 11 8.22 14.85 4.86
N LYS A 12 7.52 15.62 5.70
CA LYS A 12 6.35 15.16 6.44
C LYS A 12 5.09 15.58 5.68
N PRO A 13 4.04 14.74 5.65
CA PRO A 13 2.77 15.11 5.05
C PRO A 13 2.16 16.31 5.76
N THR A 14 1.50 17.18 5.00
CA THR A 14 0.78 18.32 5.56
C THR A 14 -0.46 17.84 6.31
N GLN A 15 -1.02 18.68 7.18
CA GLN A 15 -2.26 18.35 7.90
C GLN A 15 -3.43 18.07 6.95
N GLU A 16 -3.48 18.75 5.80
CA GLU A 16 -4.51 18.55 4.78
C GLU A 16 -4.37 17.17 4.12
N GLN A 17 -3.15 16.77 3.76
CA GLN A 17 -2.89 15.44 3.21
C GLN A 17 -3.25 14.33 4.21
N LEU A 18 -2.93 14.55 5.50
CA LEU A 18 -3.33 13.62 6.55
C LEU A 18 -4.86 13.53 6.71
N LYS A 19 -5.57 14.65 6.59
CA LYS A 19 -7.04 14.67 6.61
C LYS A 19 -7.64 13.94 5.40
N GLU A 20 -7.09 14.15 4.21
CA GLU A 20 -7.51 13.44 2.99
C GLU A 20 -7.39 11.93 3.16
N VAL A 21 -6.25 11.45 3.68
CA VAL A 21 -6.04 10.02 3.96
C VAL A 21 -7.02 9.49 5.01
N MET A 22 -7.32 10.27 6.06
CA MET A 22 -8.30 9.89 7.08
C MET A 22 -9.72 9.82 6.52
N GLU A 23 -10.09 10.73 5.62
CA GLU A 23 -11.40 10.71 4.96
C GLU A 23 -11.51 9.52 3.99
N ALA A 24 -10.47 9.28 3.19
CA ALA A 24 -10.39 8.13 2.27
C ALA A 24 -10.60 6.79 3.00
N LYS A 25 -10.09 6.66 4.22
CA LYS A 25 -10.25 5.46 5.06
C LYS A 25 -11.71 5.14 5.40
N LYS A 26 -12.63 6.12 5.37
CA LYS A 26 -14.05 5.91 5.68
C LYS A 26 -14.79 5.17 4.56
N TYR A 27 -14.25 5.20 3.35
CA TYR A 27 -14.87 4.58 2.18
C TYR A 27 -14.41 3.12 2.04
N PRO A 28 -15.27 2.23 1.52
CA PRO A 28 -14.89 0.85 1.25
C PRO A 28 -13.84 0.80 0.13
N ILE A 29 -12.92 -0.16 0.23
CA ILE A 29 -11.98 -0.45 -0.85
C ILE A 29 -12.75 -1.23 -1.91
N VAL A 30 -12.89 -0.65 -3.10
CA VAL A 30 -13.49 -1.30 -4.27
C VAL A 30 -12.37 -1.68 -5.21
N ALA A 31 -12.27 -2.96 -5.53
CA ALA A 31 -11.30 -3.46 -6.50
C ALA A 31 -11.79 -3.15 -7.92
N ASP A 32 -10.90 -2.63 -8.75
CA ASP A 32 -11.17 -2.40 -10.17
C ASP A 32 -11.23 -3.74 -10.93
N GLU A 33 -11.95 -3.79 -12.05
CA GLU A 33 -12.04 -5.00 -12.89
C GLU A 33 -10.65 -5.44 -13.41
N ASP A 34 -9.77 -4.48 -13.69
CA ASP A 34 -8.39 -4.71 -14.11
C ASP A 34 -7.47 -5.14 -12.96
N ALA A 35 -7.91 -4.99 -11.71
CA ALA A 35 -7.13 -5.28 -10.51
C ALA A 35 -8.01 -5.96 -9.44
N PRO A 36 -8.48 -7.20 -9.72
CA PRO A 36 -9.37 -7.91 -8.81
C PRO A 36 -8.68 -8.24 -7.48
N GLU A 37 -9.48 -8.46 -6.45
CA GLU A 37 -8.96 -8.90 -5.15
C GLU A 37 -8.20 -10.23 -5.27
N LEU A 38 -7.08 -10.34 -4.55
CA LEU A 38 -6.26 -11.54 -4.57
C LEU A 38 -7.03 -12.72 -3.97
N SER A 39 -6.87 -13.91 -4.55
CA SER A 39 -7.43 -15.11 -3.94
C SER A 39 -6.78 -15.41 -2.58
N PRO A 40 -7.46 -16.13 -1.66
CA PRO A 40 -6.88 -16.51 -0.37
C PRO A 40 -5.54 -17.26 -0.49
N ALA A 41 -5.37 -18.06 -1.55
CA ALA A 41 -4.12 -18.76 -1.84
C ALA A 41 -2.99 -17.79 -2.21
N MET A 42 -3.28 -16.73 -2.98
CA MET A 42 -2.31 -15.70 -3.36
C MET A 42 -1.88 -14.86 -2.15
N TYR A 43 -2.83 -14.48 -1.28
CA TYR A 43 -2.50 -13.83 -0.01
C TYR A 43 -1.56 -14.68 0.86
N LYS A 44 -1.83 -16.00 0.94
CA LYS A 44 -0.97 -16.94 1.67
C LYS A 44 0.41 -17.03 1.05
N ALA A 45 0.50 -17.12 -0.28
CA ALA A 45 1.78 -17.15 -1.00
C ALA A 45 2.61 -15.89 -0.73
N LEU A 46 2.00 -14.71 -0.87
CA LEU A 46 2.65 -13.42 -0.59
C LEU A 46 3.20 -13.36 0.84
N LYS A 47 2.37 -13.75 1.84
CA LYS A 47 2.79 -13.79 3.24
C LYS A 47 3.99 -14.71 3.45
N SER A 48 3.97 -15.91 2.87
CA SER A 48 5.07 -16.86 2.94
C SER A 48 6.35 -16.33 2.29
N CYS A 49 6.24 -15.65 1.14
CA CYS A 49 7.38 -15.01 0.46
C CYS A 49 8.03 -13.94 1.34
N VAL A 50 7.22 -13.08 1.97
CA VAL A 50 7.72 -12.02 2.88
C VAL A 50 8.45 -12.64 4.08
N ILE A 51 7.88 -13.68 4.70
CA ILE A 51 8.49 -14.36 5.85
C ILE A 51 9.85 -14.94 5.47
N GLN A 52 9.94 -15.66 4.35
CA GLN A 52 11.19 -16.26 3.87
C GLN A 52 12.25 -15.21 3.57
N ARG A 53 11.87 -14.11 2.90
CA ARG A 53 12.76 -12.98 2.62
C ARG A 53 13.33 -12.39 3.92
N ASN A 54 12.48 -12.18 4.92
CA ASN A 54 12.91 -11.59 6.19
C ASN A 54 13.82 -12.55 6.98
N ARG A 55 13.54 -13.86 6.96
CA ARG A 55 14.44 -14.87 7.54
C ARG A 55 15.84 -14.82 6.92
N LYS A 56 15.92 -14.77 5.58
CA LYS A 56 17.20 -14.68 4.86
C LYS A 56 17.99 -13.41 5.17
N LYS A 57 17.32 -12.31 5.50
CA LYS A 57 17.98 -11.04 5.86
C LYS A 57 18.51 -11.00 7.29
N ASN A 58 17.96 -11.83 8.17
CA ASN A 58 18.26 -11.86 9.61
C ASN A 58 19.11 -13.08 10.02
N ALA A 59 19.50 -13.91 9.05
CA ALA A 59 20.39 -15.06 9.21
C ALA A 59 21.78 -14.68 8.67
#